data_AF-A0A377E611-F1
#
_entry.id   AF-A0A377E611-F1
#
_cell.length_a   1.000
_cell.length_b   1.000
_cell.length_c   1.000
_cell.angle_alpha   90.00
_cell.angle_beta   90.00
_cell.angle_gamma   90.00
#
_symmetry.space_group_name_H-M   'P 1'
#
loop_
_entity.id
_entity.type
_entity.pdbx_description
1 polymer ?
#
loop_
_entity_poly.entity_id
_entity_poly.type
_entity_poly.pdbx_seq_one_letter_code
_entity_poly.pdbx_strand_id
1 'polypeptide(L)' 'MSNNEFHQRRLSATPRGVGVMCNFFAQSAENATLKDVEGNEYIISPQALRC' A
#
# COMPACT_ATOMS: atom_id res chain seq x y z
N MET A 1 -3.52 11.89 6.19
CA MET A 1 -3.60 10.64 6.98
C MET A 1 -2.42 9.80 6.55
N SER A 2 -1.52 9.41 7.45
CA SER A 2 -0.26 8.73 7.11
C SER A 2 -0.47 7.23 6.89
N ASN A 3 0.40 6.60 6.09
CA ASN A 3 0.42 5.14 5.92
C ASN A 3 0.48 4.39 7.25
N ASN A 4 1.20 4.93 8.24
CA ASN A 4 1.33 4.30 9.55
C ASN A 4 -0.01 4.26 10.32
N GLU A 5 -0.81 5.32 10.22
CA GLU A 5 -2.14 5.37 10.85
C GLU A 5 -3.10 4.36 10.21
N PHE A 6 -3.07 4.24 8.88
CA PHE A 6 -3.82 3.20 8.17
C PHE A 6 -3.34 1.79 8.52
N HIS A 7 -2.05 1.61 8.76
CA HIS A 7 -1.50 0.32 9.19
C HIS A 7 -2.06 -0.10 10.56
N GLN A 8 -2.08 0.81 11.53
CA GLN A 8 -2.67 0.53 12.84
C GLN A 8 -4.17 0.22 12.75
N ARG A 9 -4.92 1.00 11.94
CA ARG A 9 -6.34 0.73 11.70
C ARG A 9 -6.57 -0.64 11.07
N ARG A 10 -5.73 -1.03 10.11
CA ARG A 10 -5.77 -2.36 9.47
C ARG A 10 -5.55 -3.47 10.49
N LEU A 11 -4.53 -3.37 11.35
CA LEU A 11 -4.24 -4.38 12.37
C LEU A 11 -5.39 -4.55 13.37
N SER A 12 -6.10 -3.48 13.70
CA SER A 12 -7.25 -3.53 14.60
C SER A 12 -8.52 -4.05 13.92
N ALA A 13 -8.69 -3.80 12.62
CA ALA A 13 -9.92 -4.15 11.89
C ALA A 13 -9.85 -5.50 11.15
N THR A 14 -8.66 -5.98 10.79
CA THR A 14 -8.47 -7.21 10.01
C THR A 14 -7.77 -8.30 10.84
N PRO A 15 -8.21 -9.56 10.74
CA PRO A 15 -7.55 -10.65 11.43
C PRO A 15 -6.14 -10.89 10.88
N ARG A 16 -5.22 -11.35 11.74
CA ARG A 16 -3.81 -11.61 11.39
C ARG A 16 -3.60 -12.66 10.29
N GLY A 17 -4.63 -13.40 9.90
CA GLY A 17 -4.60 -14.34 8.77
C GLY A 17 -4.55 -13.67 7.39
N VAL A 18 -4.75 -12.34 7.31
CA VAL A 18 -4.64 -11.58 6.06
C VAL A 18 -3.24 -10.95 5.95
N GLY A 19 -2.34 -11.67 5.29
CA GLY A 19 -0.99 -11.19 4.97
C GLY A 19 -1.03 -10.09 3.91
N VAL A 20 -0.35 -8.98 4.16
CA VAL A 20 -0.20 -7.89 3.21
C VAL A 20 1.30 -7.68 2.98
N MET A 21 1.69 -7.64 1.70
CA MET A 21 3.09 -7.57 1.27
C MET A 21 3.70 -6.17 1.50
N CYS A 22 2.90 -5.11 1.33
CA CYS A 22 3.37 -3.73 1.31
C CYS A 22 2.78 -2.92 2.46
N ASN A 23 3.58 -2.04 3.08
CA ASN A 23 3.14 -1.18 4.19
C ASN A 23 2.59 0.19 3.73
N PHE A 24 2.49 0.42 2.42
CA PHE A 24 1.86 1.61 1.85
C PHE A 24 0.40 1.31 1.45
N PHE A 25 -0.43 2.34 1.50
CA PHE A 25 -1.83 2.28 1.14
C PHE A 25 -2.05 3.04 -0.16
N ALA A 26 -2.47 2.32 -1.21
CA ALA A 26 -2.75 2.89 -2.52
C ALA A 26 -3.90 3.89 -2.45
N GLN A 27 -3.69 5.09 -2.98
CA GLN A 27 -4.71 6.12 -3.15
C GLN A 27 -5.27 6.13 -4.58
N SER A 28 -4.40 6.04 -5.59
CA SER A 28 -4.81 5.98 -6.99
C SER A 28 -3.84 5.12 -7.81
N ALA A 29 -4.33 4.58 -8.92
CA ALA A 29 -3.52 3.80 -9.85
C ALA A 29 -3.89 4.19 -11.29
N GLU A 30 -2.87 4.44 -12.11
CA GLU A 30 -3.02 4.76 -13.52
C GLU A 30 -2.01 3.96 -14.34
N ASN A 31 -2.52 3.10 -15.23
CA ASN A 31 -1.72 2.20 -16.06
C ASN A 31 -0.74 1.35 -15.23
N ALA A 32 0.57 1.66 -15.29
CA ALA A 32 1.62 0.96 -14.56
C ALA A 32 2.12 1.74 -13.33
N THR A 33 1.49 2.85 -12.98
CA THR A 33 1.90 3.71 -11.85
C THR A 33 0.84 3.67 -10.75
N LEU A 34 1.29 3.57 -9.51
CA LEU A 34 0.45 3.53 -8.31
C LEU A 34 0.92 4.60 -7.34
N LYS A 35 -0.02 5.43 -6.88
CA LYS A 35 0.22 6.52 -5.92
C LYS A 35 -0.30 6.11 -4.57
N ASP A 36 0.49 6.28 -3.53
CA ASP A 36 0.05 6.08 -2.16
C ASP A 36 -0.54 7.36 -1.54
N VAL A 37 -1.15 7.23 -0.37
CA VAL A 37 -1.79 8.33 0.39
C VAL A 37 -0.83 9.43 0.87
N GLU A 38 0.47 9.16 0.90
CA GLU A 38 1.56 10.10 1.20
C GLU A 38 2.19 10.72 -0.06
N GLY A 39 1.74 10.32 -1.26
CA GLY A 39 2.14 10.91 -2.54
C GLY A 39 3.36 10.27 -3.20
N ASN A 40 3.85 9.13 -2.72
CA ASN A 40 4.90 8.36 -3.38
C ASN A 40 4.32 7.61 -4.59
N GLU A 41 5.10 7.58 -5.66
CA GLU A 41 4.78 6.90 -6.92
C GLU A 41 5.55 5.58 -7.03
N TYR A 42 4.83 4.49 -7.27
CA TYR A 42 5.34 3.14 -7.44
C TYR A 42 5.04 2.64 -8.84
N ILE A 43 6.02 2.04 -9.51
CA ILE A 43 5.82 1.42 -10.82
C ILE A 43 5.48 -0.07 -10.60
N ILE A 44 4.26 -0.46 -10.95
CA ILE A 44 3.73 -1.83 -10.79
C ILE A 44 4.14 -2.73 -11.96
N SER A 45 5.44 -2.80 -12.27
CA SER A 45 5.92 -3.84 -13.18
C SER A 45 6.06 -5.16 -12.42
N PRO A 46 5.67 -6.31 -12.99
CA PRO A 46 5.83 -7.63 -12.35
C PRO A 46 7.29 -7.97 -11.98
N GLN A 47 8.26 -7.23 -12.48
CA GLN A 47 9.68 -7.37 -12.15
C GLN A 47 10.21 -6.28 -11.19
N ALA A 48 9.44 -5.22 -10.95
CA ALA A 48 9.92 -4.02 -10.25
C ALA A 48 9.21 -3.72 -8.93
N LEU A 49 8.03 -4.31 -8.66
CA LEU A 49 7.33 -4.07 -7.40
C LEU A 49 8.04 -4.79 -6.24
N ARG A 50 9.08 -4.15 -5.70
CA ARG A 50 9.71 -4.50 -4.43
C ARG A 50 9.12 -3.63 -3.33
N CYS A 51 8.09 -4.17 -2.70
CA CYS A 51 7.84 -3.94 -1.28
C CYS A 51 8.82 -4.82 -0.49
#